data_AF-A0A068LB05-F1
#
_entry.id   AF-A0A068LB05-F1
#
_cell.length_a   1.000
_cell.length_b   1.000
_cell.length_c   1.000
_cell.angle_alpha   90.00
_cell.angle_beta   90.00
_cell.angle_gamma   90.00
#
_symmetry.space_group_name_H-M   'P 1'
#
loop_
_entity.id
_entity.type
_entity.pdbx_description
1 polymer ?
#
loop_
_entity_poly.entity_id
_entity_poly.type
_entity_poly.pdbx_seq_one_letter_code
_entity_poly.pdbx_strand_id
1 'polypeptide(L)'
;MYEHFKGYEYVSHINWNEDKAAAILEAWQRMYVEVVHQSVAQNSTQKVLSFTTTTLDDILKSFSDVSVIRVASGYLLMLAYACLTMLRWDCAKSQGAVGLAGVLLVALSVAAGLGLCSLIGISFNAATTQVLPFLALGVGVDDVFLLAHAFSETGQNKRIPFEDRTGECLKRTGASVALTSISNVTAFFMAALIPI
;
A
#
# COMPACT_ATOMS: atom_id res chain seq x y z
N MET A 1 -27.26 -2.58 -25.41
CA MET A 1 -28.49 -3.03 -24.71
C MET A 1 -29.40 -1.86 -24.34
N TYR A 2 -28.89 -0.80 -23.70
CA TYR A 2 -29.67 0.38 -23.35
C TYR A 2 -30.37 1.02 -24.57
N GLU A 3 -29.62 1.43 -25.60
CA GLU A 3 -30.18 2.06 -26.80
C GLU A 3 -31.17 1.16 -27.54
N HIS A 4 -30.90 -0.15 -27.59
CA HIS A 4 -31.71 -1.11 -28.31
C HIS A 4 -33.12 -1.26 -27.73
N PHE A 5 -33.26 -1.28 -26.40
CA PHE A 5 -34.55 -1.40 -25.74
C PHE A 5 -35.19 -0.04 -25.40
N LYS A 6 -34.53 1.07 -25.74
CA LYS A 6 -35.04 2.42 -25.46
C LYS A 6 -36.35 2.64 -26.23
N GLY A 7 -37.43 2.92 -25.51
CA GLY A 7 -38.76 3.19 -26.10
C GLY A 7 -39.61 1.93 -26.37
N TYR A 8 -39.13 0.74 -26.01
CA TYR A 8 -39.97 -0.47 -26.04
C TYR A 8 -40.90 -0.52 -24.82
N GLU A 9 -42.15 -0.96 -25.04
CA GLU A 9 -43.14 -1.16 -23.96
C GLU A 9 -42.65 -2.15 -22.89
N TYR A 10 -41.80 -3.10 -23.30
CA TYR A 10 -41.16 -4.06 -22.40
C TYR A 10 -40.37 -3.42 -21.26
N VAL A 11 -39.75 -2.24 -21.47
CA VAL A 11 -39.00 -1.52 -20.42
C VAL A 11 -39.64 -0.19 -20.01
N SER A 12 -40.79 0.18 -20.60
CA SER A 12 -41.43 1.49 -20.35
C SER A 12 -41.99 1.63 -18.93
N HIS A 13 -42.29 0.50 -18.28
CA HIS A 13 -42.81 0.45 -16.91
C HIS A 13 -41.72 0.66 -15.84
N ILE A 14 -40.43 0.68 -16.22
CA ILE A 14 -39.30 0.94 -15.33
C ILE A 14 -38.49 2.14 -15.82
N ASN A 15 -37.88 2.89 -14.90
CA ASN A 15 -36.91 3.90 -15.28
C ASN A 15 -35.66 3.19 -15.87
N TRP A 16 -35.55 3.16 -17.20
CA TRP A 16 -34.53 2.44 -17.96
C TRP A 16 -33.27 3.29 -18.09
N ASN A 17 -32.15 2.79 -17.57
CA ASN A 17 -30.85 3.46 -17.63
C ASN A 17 -29.74 2.47 -17.99
N GLU A 18 -28.57 2.98 -18.35
CA GLU A 18 -27.40 2.16 -18.70
C GLU A 18 -26.99 1.23 -17.55
N ASP A 19 -27.01 1.70 -16.29
CA ASP A 19 -26.69 0.88 -15.11
C ASP A 19 -27.62 -0.33 -14.97
N LYS A 20 -28.91 -0.17 -15.28
CA LYS A 20 -29.88 -1.28 -15.22
C LYS A 20 -29.66 -2.27 -16.33
N ALA A 21 -29.32 -1.79 -17.53
CA ALA A 21 -28.96 -2.66 -18.64
C ALA A 21 -27.69 -3.46 -18.31
N ALA A 22 -26.67 -2.81 -17.72
CA ALA A 22 -25.45 -3.46 -17.25
C ALA A 22 -25.74 -4.51 -16.18
N ALA A 23 -26.58 -4.20 -15.18
CA ALA A 23 -26.96 -5.15 -14.12
C ALA A 23 -27.66 -6.40 -14.67
N ILE A 24 -28.53 -6.25 -15.68
CA ILE A 24 -29.19 -7.40 -16.33
C ILE A 24 -28.16 -8.28 -17.06
N LEU A 25 -27.22 -7.67 -17.80
CA LEU A 25 -26.14 -8.40 -18.45
C LEU A 25 -25.27 -9.14 -17.44
N GLU A 26 -24.94 -8.48 -16.32
CA GLU A 26 -24.14 -9.06 -15.25
C GLU A 26 -24.84 -10.30 -14.65
N ALA A 27 -26.13 -10.18 -14.31
CA ALA A 27 -26.92 -11.29 -13.78
C ALA A 27 -27.00 -12.46 -14.76
N TRP A 28 -27.20 -12.17 -16.06
CA TRP A 28 -27.22 -13.20 -17.09
C TRP A 28 -25.86 -13.89 -17.25
N GLN A 29 -24.75 -13.14 -17.26
CA GLN A 29 -23.39 -13.69 -17.35
C GLN A 29 -23.06 -14.59 -16.15
N ARG A 30 -23.47 -14.20 -14.93
CA ARG A 30 -23.30 -15.03 -13.72
C ARG A 30 -24.07 -16.35 -13.82
N MET A 31 -25.33 -16.30 -14.24
CA MET A 31 -26.13 -17.51 -14.46
C MET A 31 -25.54 -18.41 -15.56
N TYR A 32 -25.03 -17.83 -16.65
CA TYR A 32 -24.36 -18.57 -17.71
C TYR A 32 -23.16 -19.38 -17.18
N VAL A 33 -22.30 -18.74 -16.38
CA VAL A 33 -21.13 -19.39 -15.78
C VAL A 33 -21.56 -20.55 -14.87
N GLU A 34 -22.59 -20.35 -14.05
CA GLU A 34 -23.11 -21.40 -13.17
C GLU A 34 -23.67 -22.59 -13.95
N VAL A 35 -24.46 -22.34 -14.99
CA VAL A 35 -25.05 -23.40 -15.83
C VAL A 35 -23.96 -24.18 -16.57
N VAL A 36 -22.94 -23.50 -17.11
CA VAL A 36 -21.81 -24.17 -17.78
C VAL A 36 -21.04 -25.06 -16.79
N HIS A 37 -20.79 -24.57 -15.57
CA HIS A 37 -20.12 -25.35 -14.54
C HIS A 37 -20.94 -26.58 -14.11
N GLN A 38 -22.27 -26.46 -14.00
CA GLN A 38 -23.15 -27.58 -13.64
C GLN A 38 -23.34 -28.59 -14.79
N SER A 39 -23.19 -28.15 -16.05
CA SER A 39 -23.37 -29.01 -17.22
C SER A 39 -22.29 -30.08 -17.37
N VAL A 40 -21.13 -29.91 -16.72
CA VAL A 40 -20.02 -30.87 -16.75
C VAL A 40 -20.08 -31.78 -15.53
N ALA A 41 -20.33 -33.07 -15.77
CA ALA A 41 -20.29 -34.07 -14.71
C ALA A 41 -18.88 -34.20 -14.10
N GLN A 42 -18.78 -34.25 -12.77
CA GLN A 42 -17.48 -34.30 -12.06
C GLN A 42 -16.60 -35.52 -12.41
N ASN A 43 -17.20 -36.61 -12.89
CA ASN A 43 -16.50 -37.84 -13.32
C ASN A 43 -16.15 -37.88 -14.82
N SER A 44 -16.38 -36.79 -15.56
CA SER A 44 -16.04 -36.71 -16.97
C SER A 44 -14.54 -36.52 -17.18
N THR A 45 -14.00 -37.09 -18.25
CA THR A 45 -12.62 -36.85 -18.70
C THR A 45 -12.43 -35.48 -19.34
N GLN A 46 -13.53 -34.76 -19.63
CA GLN A 46 -13.52 -33.45 -20.28
C GLN A 46 -13.87 -32.34 -19.29
N LYS A 47 -13.11 -31.24 -19.35
CA LYS A 47 -13.33 -30.04 -18.53
C LYS A 47 -13.69 -28.87 -19.44
N VAL A 48 -14.83 -28.23 -19.18
CA VAL A 48 -15.22 -26.98 -19.82
C VAL A 48 -15.08 -25.85 -18.81
N LEU A 49 -14.54 -24.73 -19.26
CA LEU A 49 -14.34 -23.52 -18.47
C LEU A 49 -15.02 -22.38 -19.20
N SER A 50 -15.85 -21.62 -18.48
CA SER A 50 -16.48 -20.39 -18.99
C SER A 50 -15.71 -19.17 -18.51
N PHE A 51 -15.62 -18.16 -19.36
CA PHE A 51 -15.08 -16.85 -19.02
C PHE A 51 -16.00 -15.77 -19.59
N THR A 52 -16.26 -14.74 -18.79
CA THR A 52 -17.13 -13.60 -19.12
C THR A 52 -16.49 -12.30 -18.66
N THR A 53 -16.97 -11.16 -19.17
CA THR A 53 -16.51 -9.84 -18.73
C THR A 53 -16.80 -9.63 -17.24
N THR A 54 -17.96 -10.05 -16.74
CA THR A 54 -18.28 -9.99 -15.30
C THR A 54 -17.31 -10.81 -14.45
N THR A 55 -16.92 -12.01 -14.89
CA THR A 55 -15.94 -12.80 -14.13
C THR A 55 -14.54 -12.16 -14.10
N LEU A 56 -14.16 -11.40 -15.14
CA LEU A 56 -12.92 -10.62 -15.14
C LEU A 56 -13.01 -9.52 -14.09
N ASP A 57 -14.10 -8.75 -14.08
CA ASP A 57 -14.33 -7.69 -13.09
C ASP A 57 -14.41 -8.23 -11.66
N ASP A 58 -15.02 -9.40 -11.45
CA ASP A 58 -15.03 -10.09 -10.16
C ASP A 58 -13.63 -10.48 -9.71
N ILE A 59 -12.79 -10.98 -10.63
CA ILE A 59 -11.39 -11.31 -10.33
C ILE A 59 -10.63 -10.03 -9.94
N LEU A 60 -10.75 -8.95 -10.73
CA LEU A 60 -10.11 -7.66 -10.42
C LEU A 60 -10.60 -7.08 -9.09
N LYS A 61 -11.90 -7.19 -8.82
CA LYS A 61 -12.51 -6.76 -7.58
C LYS A 61 -12.03 -7.59 -6.41
N SER A 62 -11.90 -8.92 -6.55
CA SER A 62 -11.33 -9.79 -5.53
C SER A 62 -9.84 -9.55 -5.30
N PHE A 63 -9.07 -9.18 -6.32
CA PHE A 63 -7.68 -8.74 -6.17
C PHE A 63 -7.58 -7.39 -5.43
N SER A 64 -8.59 -6.53 -5.63
CA SER A 64 -8.71 -5.23 -4.98
C SER A 64 -9.35 -5.31 -3.59
N ASP A 65 -10.05 -6.41 -3.27
CA ASP A 65 -10.68 -6.66 -1.98
C ASP A 65 -9.61 -7.12 -0.98
N VAL A 66 -8.90 -6.12 -0.47
CA VAL A 66 -7.82 -6.34 0.44
C VAL A 66 -8.39 -6.57 1.83
N SER A 67 -8.17 -7.76 2.39
CA SER A 67 -8.53 -8.04 3.77
C SER A 67 -7.75 -7.09 4.70
N VAL A 68 -8.43 -6.06 5.22
CA VAL A 68 -7.87 -5.02 6.10
C VAL A 68 -7.11 -5.65 7.26
N ILE A 69 -7.63 -6.76 7.81
CA ILE A 69 -7.00 -7.53 8.88
C ILE A 69 -5.62 -8.05 8.49
N ARG A 70 -5.44 -8.59 7.28
CA ARG A 70 -4.15 -9.14 6.83
C ARG A 70 -3.14 -8.02 6.63
N VAL A 71 -3.55 -6.91 6.05
CA VAL A 71 -2.71 -5.73 5.86
C VAL A 71 -2.33 -5.11 7.21
N ALA A 72 -3.30 -4.89 8.10
CA ALA A 72 -3.05 -4.41 9.45
C ALA A 72 -2.12 -5.36 10.24
N SER A 73 -2.30 -6.67 10.12
CA SER A 73 -1.43 -7.66 10.75
C SER A 73 0.00 -7.61 10.18
N GLY A 74 0.16 -7.41 8.87
CA GLY A 74 1.47 -7.24 8.23
C GLY A 74 2.18 -5.98 8.68
N TYR A 75 1.45 -4.86 8.80
CA TYR A 75 2.00 -3.62 9.38
C TYR A 75 2.41 -3.78 10.83
N LEU A 76 1.55 -4.40 11.64
CA LEU A 76 1.84 -4.65 13.04
C LEU A 76 3.09 -5.52 13.20
N LEU A 77 3.22 -6.59 12.41
CA LEU A 77 4.39 -7.46 12.40
C LEU A 77 5.66 -6.73 11.95
N MET A 78 5.58 -5.93 10.89
CA MET A 78 6.76 -5.20 10.41
C MET A 78 7.19 -4.11 11.39
N LEU A 79 6.23 -3.41 12.00
CA LEU A 79 6.50 -2.44 13.04
C LEU A 79 7.09 -3.12 14.27
N ALA A 80 6.54 -4.27 14.70
CA ALA A 80 7.09 -5.06 15.79
C ALA A 80 8.52 -5.52 15.47
N TYR A 81 8.78 -6.00 14.25
CA TYR A 81 10.11 -6.40 13.79
C TYR A 81 11.11 -5.22 13.81
N ALA A 82 10.71 -4.06 13.32
CA ALA A 82 11.53 -2.85 13.35
C ALA A 82 11.81 -2.39 14.80
N CYS A 83 10.82 -2.48 15.68
CA CYS A 83 10.98 -2.16 17.11
C CYS A 83 11.91 -3.15 17.82
N LEU A 84 11.76 -4.45 17.56
CA LEU A 84 12.57 -5.52 18.14
C LEU A 84 14.04 -5.44 17.67
N THR A 85 14.26 -5.16 16.39
CA THR A 85 15.62 -5.00 15.83
C THR A 85 16.33 -3.75 16.35
N MET A 86 15.59 -2.68 16.67
CA MET A 86 16.13 -1.48 17.33
C MET A 86 16.35 -1.64 18.84
N LEU A 87 15.73 -2.63 19.47
CA LEU A 87 15.89 -2.89 20.89
C LEU A 87 17.25 -3.55 21.15
N ARG A 88 18.28 -2.73 21.44
CA ARG A 88 19.57 -3.24 21.93
C ARG A 88 19.44 -3.69 23.39
N TRP A 89 20.09 -4.80 23.71
CA TRP A 89 20.06 -5.46 25.03
C TRP A 89 20.72 -4.63 26.16
N ASP A 90 21.50 -3.60 25.83
CA ASP A 90 22.20 -2.76 26.81
C ASP A 90 21.28 -1.67 27.41
N CYS A 91 20.67 -1.98 28.56
CA CYS A 91 19.79 -1.08 29.30
C CYS A 91 20.46 0.22 29.77
N ALA A 92 21.80 0.27 29.90
CA ALA A 92 22.54 1.43 30.40
C ALA A 92 22.92 2.48 29.32
N LYS A 93 22.78 2.14 28.04
CA LYS A 93 23.01 3.04 26.88
C LYS A 93 21.83 3.03 25.91
N SER A 94 20.63 2.69 26.40
CA SER A 94 19.49 2.34 25.56
C SER A 94 19.01 3.54 24.73
N GLN A 95 19.34 3.50 23.43
CA GLN A 95 18.74 4.33 22.39
C GLN A 95 17.47 3.67 21.80
N GLY A 96 16.96 2.59 22.43
CA GLY A 96 15.80 1.85 21.94
C GLY A 96 14.53 2.71 21.86
N ALA A 97 14.37 3.67 22.78
CA ALA A 97 13.28 4.64 22.74
C ALA A 97 13.37 5.61 21.54
N VAL A 98 14.58 6.04 21.17
CA VAL A 98 14.81 6.90 19.99
C VAL A 98 14.49 6.12 18.72
N GLY A 99 14.89 4.85 18.67
CA GLY A 99 14.55 3.96 17.57
C GLY A 99 13.05 3.71 17.43
N LEU A 100 12.37 3.37 18.54
CA LEU A 100 10.92 3.20 18.59
C LEU A 100 10.18 4.46 18.14
N ALA A 101 10.57 5.63 18.66
CA ALA A 101 9.99 6.91 18.27
C ALA A 101 10.24 7.20 16.77
N GLY A 102 11.43 6.85 16.27
CA GLY A 102 11.77 6.99 14.86
C GLY A 102 10.90 6.14 13.94
N VAL A 103 10.72 4.85 14.25
CA VAL A 103 9.82 3.96 13.47
C VAL A 103 8.38 4.46 13.48
N LEU A 104 7.88 4.91 14.64
CA LEU A 104 6.54 5.50 14.75
C LEU A 104 6.41 6.79 13.92
N LEU A 105 7.43 7.64 13.92
CA LEU A 105 7.47 8.85 13.10
C LEU A 105 7.46 8.53 11.59
N VAL A 106 8.19 7.50 11.15
CA VAL A 106 8.14 7.06 9.75
C VAL A 106 6.75 6.54 9.39
N ALA A 107 6.13 5.72 10.24
CA ALA A 107 4.77 5.24 10.01
C ALA A 107 3.75 6.37 9.90
N LEU A 108 3.84 7.37 10.80
CA LEU A 108 3.00 8.58 10.75
C LEU A 108 3.27 9.41 9.50
N SER A 109 4.52 9.53 9.06
CA SER A 109 4.90 10.24 7.82
C SER A 109 4.28 9.58 6.59
N VAL A 110 4.31 8.24 6.51
CA VAL A 110 3.66 7.48 5.42
C VAL A 110 2.15 7.70 5.45
N ALA A 111 1.51 7.61 6.63
CA ALA A 111 0.08 7.86 6.77
C ALA A 111 -0.31 9.30 6.35
N ALA A 112 0.49 10.30 6.74
CA ALA A 112 0.28 11.69 6.37
C ALA A 112 0.47 11.92 4.86
N GLY A 113 1.48 11.31 4.24
CA GLY A 113 1.72 11.38 2.81
C GLY A 113 0.58 10.77 1.99
N LEU A 114 0.10 9.58 2.38
CA LEU A 114 -1.08 8.97 1.76
C LEU A 114 -2.34 9.83 1.95
N GLY A 115 -2.57 10.34 3.16
CA GLY A 115 -3.69 11.23 3.44
C GLY A 115 -3.68 12.50 2.58
N LEU A 116 -2.49 13.09 2.37
CA LEU A 116 -2.32 14.25 1.50
C LEU A 116 -2.59 13.90 0.02
N CYS A 117 -2.09 12.77 -0.48
CA CYS A 117 -2.39 12.30 -1.84
C CYS A 117 -3.90 12.09 -2.06
N SER A 118 -4.60 11.55 -1.05
CA SER A 118 -6.06 11.39 -1.07
C SER A 118 -6.78 12.74 -1.13
N LEU A 119 -6.29 13.75 -0.41
CA LEU A 119 -6.85 15.11 -0.42
C LEU A 119 -6.69 15.81 -1.77
N ILE A 120 -5.60 15.52 -2.49
CA ILE A 120 -5.33 16.05 -3.84
C ILE A 120 -6.15 15.32 -4.91
N GLY A 121 -6.88 14.25 -4.54
CA GLY A 121 -7.76 13.50 -5.45
C GLY A 121 -7.05 12.40 -6.24
N ILE A 122 -5.89 11.94 -5.77
CA ILE A 122 -5.18 10.80 -6.39
C ILE A 122 -5.89 9.51 -5.98
N SER A 123 -6.45 8.79 -6.96
CA SER A 123 -7.09 7.48 -6.74
C SER A 123 -6.08 6.43 -6.31
N PHE A 124 -6.38 5.70 -5.23
CA PHE A 124 -5.55 4.58 -4.78
C PHE A 124 -5.80 3.32 -5.62
N ASN A 125 -4.73 2.66 -6.01
CA ASN A 125 -4.77 1.34 -6.62
C ASN A 125 -4.57 0.23 -5.55
N ALA A 126 -4.96 -1.00 -5.87
CA ALA A 126 -4.70 -2.18 -5.03
C ALA A 126 -3.19 -2.34 -4.75
N ALA A 127 -2.35 -2.13 -5.77
CA ALA A 127 -0.89 -2.21 -5.63
C ALA A 127 -0.32 -1.13 -4.69
N THR A 128 -0.82 0.11 -4.76
CA THR A 128 -0.36 1.19 -3.86
C THR A 128 -0.78 0.91 -2.42
N THR A 129 -1.97 0.38 -2.19
CA THR A 129 -2.45 0.09 -0.84
C THR A 129 -1.70 -1.09 -0.20
N GLN A 130 -1.22 -2.03 -1.02
CA GLN A 130 -0.54 -3.24 -0.53
C GLN A 130 0.98 -3.06 -0.39
N VAL A 131 1.66 -2.47 -1.37
CA VAL A 131 3.14 -2.48 -1.45
C VAL A 131 3.74 -1.18 -0.92
N LEU A 132 3.12 -0.04 -1.21
CA LEU A 132 3.69 1.29 -0.97
C LEU A 132 4.09 1.50 0.49
N PRO A 133 3.29 1.13 1.51
CA PRO A 133 3.68 1.49 2.87
C PRO A 133 4.78 0.57 3.42
N PHE A 134 4.95 -0.65 2.90
CA PHE A 134 6.11 -1.48 3.23
C PHE A 134 7.39 -0.93 2.60
N LEU A 135 7.31 -0.53 1.33
CA LEU A 135 8.40 0.13 0.63
C LEU A 135 8.81 1.43 1.34
N ALA A 136 7.85 2.28 1.67
CA ALA A 136 8.09 3.57 2.30
C ALA A 136 8.64 3.45 3.72
N LEU A 137 8.16 2.47 4.51
CA LEU A 137 8.75 2.15 5.80
C LEU A 137 10.20 1.69 5.66
N GLY A 138 10.50 0.78 4.72
CA GLY A 138 11.85 0.29 4.48
C GLY A 138 12.84 1.41 4.12
N VAL A 139 12.41 2.31 3.22
CA VAL A 139 13.22 3.47 2.83
C VAL A 139 13.41 4.46 3.99
N GLY A 140 12.34 4.80 4.71
CA GLY A 140 12.41 5.81 5.77
C GLY A 140 13.11 5.34 7.05
N VAL A 141 13.06 4.04 7.34
CA VAL A 141 13.67 3.47 8.55
C VAL A 141 15.21 3.45 8.44
N ASP A 142 15.78 3.29 7.24
CA ASP A 142 17.23 3.33 7.01
C ASP A 142 17.86 4.67 7.47
N ASP A 143 17.25 5.79 7.08
CA ASP A 143 17.71 7.14 7.48
C ASP A 143 17.64 7.34 9.01
N VAL A 144 16.59 6.82 9.65
CA VAL A 144 16.41 6.88 11.10
C VAL A 144 17.47 6.03 11.82
N PHE A 145 17.76 4.83 11.32
CA PHE A 145 18.82 3.97 11.87
C PHE A 145 20.19 4.61 11.76
N LEU A 146 20.50 5.20 10.60
CA LEU A 146 21.77 5.88 10.35
C LEU A 146 21.96 7.06 11.32
N LEU A 147 20.91 7.88 11.50
CA LEU A 147 20.92 9.00 12.44
C LEU A 147 21.05 8.53 13.90
N ALA A 148 20.28 7.52 14.31
CA ALA A 148 20.35 6.98 15.67
C ALA A 148 21.73 6.38 15.97
N HIS A 149 22.32 5.68 15.01
CA HIS A 149 23.67 5.13 15.13
C HIS A 149 24.72 6.24 15.26
N ALA A 150 24.68 7.25 14.38
CA ALA A 150 25.60 8.38 14.42
C ALA A 150 25.47 9.20 15.71
N PHE A 151 24.23 9.37 16.21
CA PHE A 151 23.98 10.05 17.48
C PHE A 151 24.55 9.26 18.66
N SER A 152 24.38 7.94 18.66
CA SER A 152 24.99 7.06 19.66
C SER A 152 26.53 7.11 19.63
N GLU A 153 27.14 7.09 18.45
CA GLU A 153 28.60 7.22 18.29
C GLU A 153 29.11 8.57 18.83
N THR A 154 28.39 9.65 18.51
CA THR A 154 28.69 11.01 18.96
C THR A 154 28.54 11.14 20.48
N GLY A 155 27.52 10.50 21.07
CA GLY A 155 27.28 10.47 22.51
C GLY A 155 28.35 9.73 23.32
N GLN A 156 29.07 8.79 22.71
CA GLN A 156 30.21 8.10 23.34
C GLN A 156 31.49 8.95 23.36
N ASN A 157 31.57 9.98 22.51
CA ASN A 157 32.73 10.86 22.45
C ASN A 157 32.64 11.94 23.56
N LYS A 158 33.40 11.74 24.65
CA LYS A 158 33.46 12.69 25.78
C LYS A 158 34.07 14.06 25.43
N ARG A 159 34.68 14.22 24.25
CA ARG A 159 35.26 15.50 23.80
C ARG A 159 34.20 16.53 23.41
N ILE A 160 32.96 16.11 23.18
CA ILE A 160 31.88 16.96 22.68
C ILE A 160 30.92 17.33 23.84
N PRO A 161 30.70 18.63 24.13
CA PRO A 161 29.72 19.09 25.10
C PRO A 161 28.33 18.55 24.78
N PHE A 162 27.47 18.37 25.79
CA PHE A 162 26.13 17.83 25.57
C PHE A 162 25.28 18.69 24.63
N GLU A 163 25.45 20.02 24.66
CA GLU A 163 24.73 20.98 23.82
C GLU A 163 25.07 20.83 22.33
N ASP A 164 26.32 20.48 22.01
CA ASP A 164 26.80 20.40 20.62
C ASP A 164 26.61 19.02 19.97
N ARG A 165 26.25 17.98 20.75
CA ARG A 165 26.15 16.60 20.23
C ARG A 165 25.14 16.44 19.11
N THR A 166 23.98 17.09 19.22
CA THR A 166 22.94 17.03 18.19
C THR A 166 23.41 17.73 16.91
N GLY A 167 24.06 18.89 17.05
CA GLY A 167 24.60 19.66 15.93
C GLY A 167 25.72 18.90 15.19
N GLU A 168 26.65 18.30 15.92
CA GLU A 168 27.75 17.56 15.32
C GLU A 168 27.27 16.26 14.64
N CYS A 169 26.29 15.57 15.23
CA CYS A 169 25.64 14.42 14.60
C CYS A 169 24.95 14.82 13.28
N LEU A 170 24.17 15.91 13.30
CA LEU A 170 23.45 16.38 12.11
C LEU A 170 24.42 16.89 11.04
N LYS A 171 25.52 17.53 11.42
CA LYS A 171 26.58 17.97 10.50
C LYS A 171 27.26 16.79 9.80
N ARG A 172 27.50 15.68 10.53
CA ARG A 172 28.18 14.49 9.97
C ARG A 172 27.26 13.65 9.09
N THR A 173 26.00 13.46 9.49
CA THR A 173 25.10 12.49 8.85
C THR A 173 23.98 13.14 8.04
N GLY A 174 23.59 14.38 8.37
CA GLY A 174 22.45 15.07 7.75
C GLY A 174 22.62 15.34 6.25
N ALA A 175 23.84 15.65 5.80
CA ALA A 175 24.12 15.81 4.37
C ALA A 175 23.89 14.50 3.58
N SER A 176 24.25 13.35 4.17
CA SER A 176 24.03 12.04 3.56
C SER A 176 22.55 11.71 3.47
N VAL A 177 21.80 11.92 4.56
CA VAL A 177 20.34 11.68 4.60
C VAL A 177 19.61 12.56 3.60
N ALA A 178 19.99 13.84 3.49
CA ALA A 178 19.40 14.76 2.52
C ALA A 178 19.66 14.30 1.08
N LEU A 179 20.88 13.84 0.78
CA LEU A 179 21.24 13.34 -0.54
C LEU A 179 20.42 12.09 -0.90
N THR A 180 20.30 11.13 0.02
CA THR A 180 19.47 9.93 -0.16
C THR A 180 18.00 10.31 -0.39
N SER A 181 17.45 11.22 0.42
CA SER A 181 16.07 11.70 0.29
C SER A 181 15.81 12.39 -1.05
N ILE A 182 16.71 13.28 -1.50
CA ILE A 182 16.59 13.96 -2.80
C ILE A 182 16.68 12.96 -3.95
N SER A 183 17.58 11.98 -3.84
CA SER A 183 17.70 10.90 -4.82
C SER A 183 16.39 10.11 -4.94
N ASN A 184 15.80 9.73 -3.81
CA ASN A 184 14.51 9.03 -3.77
C ASN A 184 13.38 9.87 -4.37
N VAL A 185 13.26 11.15 -4.00
CA VAL A 185 12.27 12.06 -4.59
C VAL A 185 12.42 12.14 -6.10
N THR A 186 13.64 12.31 -6.60
CA THR A 186 13.92 12.40 -8.03
C THR A 186 13.58 11.09 -8.75
N ALA A 187 13.93 9.95 -8.16
CA ALA A 187 13.63 8.63 -8.71
C ALA A 187 12.11 8.38 -8.80
N PHE A 188 11.35 8.67 -7.74
CA PHE A 188 9.89 8.51 -7.75
C PHE A 188 9.20 9.50 -8.69
N PHE A 189 9.72 10.73 -8.81
CA PHE A 189 9.19 11.72 -9.75
C PHE A 189 9.42 11.31 -11.20
N MET A 190 10.58 10.73 -11.52
CA MET A 190 10.86 10.19 -12.84
C MET A 190 9.99 8.95 -13.14
N ALA A 191 9.73 8.11 -12.14
CA ALA A 191 8.82 6.97 -12.30
C ALA A 191 7.36 7.40 -12.57
N ALA A 192 6.94 8.56 -12.08
CA ALA A 192 5.61 9.10 -12.33
C ALA A 192 5.37 9.54 -13.79
N LEU A 193 6.43 9.67 -14.61
CA LEU A 193 6.31 9.98 -16.04
C LEU A 193 5.90 8.79 -16.90
N ILE A 194 5.90 7.57 -16.36
CA ILE A 194 5.54 6.36 -17.10
C ILE A 194 4.02 6.37 -17.35
N PRO A 195 3.56 6.42 -18.62
CA PRO A 195 2.13 6.29 -18.93
C PRO A 195 1.71 4.83 -18.73
N ILE A 196 0.83 4.58 -17.76
CA ILE A 196 0.17 3.29 -17.50
C ILE A 196 -1.22 3.24 -18.11
#